data_AF-A0A2V2XP14-F1
#
_entry.id   AF-A0A2V2XP14-F1
#
_cell.length_a   1.000
_cell.length_b   1.000
_cell.length_c   1.000
_cell.angle_alpha   90.00
_cell.angle_beta   90.00
_cell.angle_gamma   90.00
#
_symmetry.space_group_name_H-M   'P 1'
#
loop_
_entity.id
_entity.type
_entity.pdbx_description
1 polymer ?
#
loop_
_entity_poly.entity_id
_entity_poly.type
_entity_poly.pdbx_seq_one_letter_code
_entity_poly.pdbx_strand_id
1 'polypeptide(L)'
;MEIYIDREPDQAKLGRSWSKLKLCFLVNPVAGLGGPLGLKGSDSIDPGEVARRLGAGMVLPSISRASRFLSELLSLGFDGLTISPEGIMGGDLLLSIGYRYIELVKLEKPYIDGISTREHTIEFVRNAAKLGCEVLVFVGGDGTARDVYHAMPLGSPFPVLGVPAGVKVYSGVFATGPESAAYLIKLYSEGLARIEYRPVIDADEDMMR
;
A
#
# COMPACT_ATOMS: atom_id res chain seq x y z
N MET A 1 1.41 -4.09 30.61
CA MET A 1 0.08 -3.73 31.13
C MET A 1 -0.85 -3.67 29.94
N GLU A 2 -1.47 -4.79 29.60
CA GLU A 2 -2.35 -4.91 28.43
C GLU A 2 -3.72 -4.34 28.80
N ILE A 3 -4.15 -3.34 28.06
CA ILE A 3 -5.48 -2.76 28.18
C ILE A 3 -6.31 -3.40 27.06
N TYR A 4 -7.05 -4.45 27.41
CA TYR A 4 -8.17 -4.93 26.60
C TYR A 4 -9.29 -3.91 26.74
N ILE A 5 -9.58 -3.15 25.68
CA ILE A 5 -10.85 -2.43 25.56
C ILE A 5 -11.69 -3.17 24.54
N ASP A 6 -12.60 -3.94 25.12
CA ASP A 6 -13.79 -4.50 24.51
C ASP A 6 -14.73 -3.35 24.12
N ARG A 7 -14.80 -3.04 22.82
CA ARG A 7 -15.96 -2.44 22.15
C ARG A 7 -15.96 -2.91 20.70
N GLU A 8 -16.81 -3.88 20.39
CA GLU A 8 -17.15 -4.23 19.02
C GLU A 8 -17.62 -2.97 18.27
N PRO A 9 -16.97 -2.58 17.16
CA PRO A 9 -17.61 -1.71 16.20
C PRO A 9 -18.76 -2.50 15.57
N ASP A 10 -19.96 -1.95 15.66
CA ASP A 10 -21.24 -2.41 15.12
C ASP A 10 -21.07 -3.29 13.85
N GLN A 11 -21.05 -4.62 14.04
CA GLN A 11 -20.83 -5.61 12.98
C GLN A 11 -22.05 -5.82 12.07
N ALA A 12 -23.12 -5.04 12.26
CA ALA A 12 -24.32 -5.13 11.44
C ALA A 12 -24.18 -4.26 10.17
N LYS A 13 -23.96 -4.92 9.01
CA LYS A 13 -24.18 -4.45 7.61
C LYS A 13 -22.94 -4.11 6.75
N LEU A 14 -21.96 -5.00 6.65
CA LEU A 14 -20.84 -4.86 5.68
C LEU A 14 -20.83 -5.88 4.53
N GLY A 15 -21.96 -6.51 4.21
CA GLY A 15 -22.12 -7.16 2.91
C GLY A 15 -22.21 -6.09 1.82
N ARG A 16 -21.07 -5.60 1.33
CA ARG A 16 -21.02 -4.63 0.23
C ARG A 16 -20.73 -5.37 -1.06
N SER A 17 -21.54 -5.11 -2.09
CA SER A 17 -21.17 -5.44 -3.45
C SER A 17 -19.84 -4.76 -3.77
N TRP A 18 -18.90 -5.48 -4.39
CA TRP A 18 -17.61 -4.97 -4.86
C TRP A 18 -17.73 -3.60 -5.54
N SER A 19 -18.79 -3.41 -6.33
CA SER A 19 -19.11 -2.20 -7.07
C SER A 19 -19.31 -0.94 -6.23
N LYS A 20 -19.39 -1.07 -4.90
CA LYS A 20 -19.51 0.06 -3.96
C LYS A 20 -18.24 0.35 -3.18
N LEU A 21 -17.22 -0.50 -3.24
CA LEU A 21 -16.00 -0.33 -2.45
C LEU A 21 -15.05 0.69 -3.08
N LYS A 22 -14.59 1.66 -2.29
CA LYS A 22 -13.53 2.61 -2.67
C LYS A 22 -12.20 2.19 -2.06
N LEU A 23 -11.35 1.60 -2.89
CA LEU A 23 -10.00 1.17 -2.55
C LEU A 23 -9.01 2.31 -2.84
N CYS A 24 -8.35 2.86 -1.81
CA CYS A 24 -7.15 3.65 -2.03
C CYS A 24 -5.95 2.73 -2.16
N PHE A 25 -5.17 2.91 -3.21
CA PHE A 25 -4.02 2.08 -3.55
C PHE A 25 -2.79 2.95 -3.78
N LEU A 26 -1.64 2.55 -3.22
CA LEU A 26 -0.36 3.18 -3.52
C LEU A 26 0.78 2.16 -3.53
N VAL A 27 1.80 2.42 -4.33
CA VAL A 27 3.05 1.67 -4.38
C VAL A 27 4.17 2.63 -4.02
N ASN A 28 5.05 2.23 -3.10
CA ASN A 28 6.36 2.83 -2.99
C ASN A 28 7.29 2.16 -4.03
N PRO A 29 7.64 2.84 -5.15
CA PRO A 29 8.37 2.22 -6.26
C PRO A 29 9.76 1.72 -5.85
N VAL A 30 10.42 2.39 -4.90
CA VAL A 30 11.79 2.01 -4.48
C VAL A 30 11.80 0.90 -3.42
N ALA A 31 10.64 0.51 -2.88
CA ALA A 31 10.57 -0.52 -1.86
C ALA A 31 11.04 -1.89 -2.38
N GLY A 32 11.76 -2.62 -1.53
CA GLY A 32 12.30 -3.95 -1.85
C GLY A 32 13.62 -3.94 -2.63
N LEU A 33 14.12 -2.78 -3.05
CA LEU A 33 15.42 -2.66 -3.74
C LEU A 33 16.63 -2.92 -2.81
N GLY A 34 16.49 -2.77 -1.49
CA GLY A 34 17.60 -2.97 -0.56
C GLY A 34 18.24 -4.36 -0.66
N GLY A 35 17.43 -5.42 -0.76
CA GLY A 35 17.92 -6.79 -0.89
C GLY A 35 18.79 -7.01 -2.15
N PRO A 36 18.25 -6.80 -3.36
CA PRO A 36 18.99 -6.91 -4.62
C PRO A 36 20.26 -6.03 -4.69
N LEU A 37 20.29 -4.91 -3.96
CA LEU A 37 21.41 -3.98 -3.92
C LEU A 37 22.39 -4.24 -2.76
N GLY A 38 22.14 -5.25 -1.91
CA GLY A 38 22.95 -5.51 -0.72
C GLY A 38 22.89 -4.41 0.35
N LEU A 39 21.87 -3.56 0.29
CA LEU A 39 21.63 -2.46 1.22
C LEU A 39 20.66 -2.90 2.32
N LYS A 40 20.78 -2.30 3.51
CA LYS A 40 19.90 -2.59 4.66
C LYS A 40 18.42 -2.28 4.36
N GLY A 41 18.16 -1.30 3.49
CA GLY A 41 16.81 -0.88 3.09
C GLY A 41 16.86 0.02 1.85
N SER A 42 15.69 0.53 1.43
CA SER A 42 15.60 1.46 0.30
C SER A 42 15.94 2.91 0.64
N ASP A 43 16.07 3.24 1.93
CA ASP A 43 16.19 4.62 2.41
C ASP A 43 17.56 5.25 2.11
N SER A 44 18.58 4.42 1.86
CA SER A 44 19.92 4.84 1.45
C SER A 44 20.12 4.87 -0.07
N ILE A 45 19.08 4.57 -0.84
CA ILE A 45 19.17 4.51 -2.30
C ILE A 45 19.05 5.93 -2.87
N ASP A 46 20.06 6.32 -3.64
CA ASP A 46 20.04 7.53 -4.45
C ASP A 46 18.91 7.45 -5.51
N PRO A 47 17.94 8.39 -5.52
CA PRO A 47 16.91 8.46 -6.55
C PRO A 47 17.49 8.49 -7.98
N GLY A 48 18.63 9.17 -8.18
CA GLY A 48 19.30 9.21 -9.48
C GLY A 48 19.80 7.84 -9.95
N GLU A 49 20.27 7.01 -9.03
CA GLU A 49 20.66 5.62 -9.32
C GLU A 49 19.46 4.74 -9.70
N VAL A 50 18.33 4.90 -9.01
CA VAL A 50 17.09 4.20 -9.38
C VAL A 50 16.65 4.63 -10.78
N ALA A 51 16.68 5.93 -11.10
CA ALA A 51 16.26 6.44 -12.39
C ALA A 51 17.10 5.85 -13.53
N ARG A 52 18.43 5.82 -13.35
CA ARG A 52 19.36 5.19 -14.30
C ARG A 52 19.04 3.71 -14.52
N ARG A 53 18.82 2.95 -13.44
CA ARG A 53 18.54 1.51 -13.53
C ARG A 53 17.17 1.23 -14.15
N LEU A 54 16.17 2.06 -13.87
CA LEU A 54 14.87 2.01 -14.54
C LEU A 54 15.03 2.23 -16.05
N GLY A 55 15.80 3.25 -16.45
CA GLY A 55 16.14 3.49 -17.86
C GLY A 55 16.89 2.32 -18.52
N ALA A 56 17.61 1.51 -17.73
CA ALA A 56 18.28 0.28 -18.18
C ALA A 56 17.38 -0.97 -18.14
N GLY A 57 16.08 -0.84 -17.88
CA GLY A 57 15.12 -1.95 -17.91
C GLY A 57 15.01 -2.74 -16.59
N MET A 58 15.48 -2.20 -15.47
CA MET A 58 15.30 -2.84 -14.17
C MET A 58 13.80 -2.97 -13.81
N VAL A 59 13.39 -4.17 -13.43
CA VAL A 59 12.05 -4.41 -12.87
C VAL A 59 12.08 -4.14 -11.37
N LEU A 60 11.23 -3.22 -10.90
CA LEU A 60 11.09 -2.91 -9.48
C LEU A 60 10.34 -4.03 -8.74
N PRO A 61 10.88 -4.55 -7.62
CA PRO A 61 10.21 -5.59 -6.83
C PRO A 61 8.81 -5.19 -6.37
N SER A 62 8.65 -3.96 -5.90
CA SER A 62 7.37 -3.36 -5.49
C SER A 62 6.34 -3.37 -6.62
N ILE A 63 6.72 -2.99 -7.84
CA ILE A 63 5.84 -2.96 -9.02
C ILE A 63 5.43 -4.38 -9.42
N SER A 64 6.37 -5.34 -9.39
CA SER A 64 6.04 -6.75 -9.63
C SER A 64 5.03 -7.30 -8.61
N ARG A 65 5.22 -6.99 -7.32
CA ARG A 65 4.32 -7.39 -6.23
C ARG A 65 2.95 -6.72 -6.35
N ALA A 66 2.93 -5.43 -6.68
CA ALA A 66 1.72 -4.67 -6.96
C ALA A 66 0.93 -5.27 -8.12
N SER A 67 1.61 -5.63 -9.21
CA SER A 67 1.00 -6.22 -10.40
C SER A 67 0.29 -7.53 -10.08
N ARG A 68 0.94 -8.39 -9.28
CA ARG A 68 0.35 -9.65 -8.79
C ARG A 68 -0.88 -9.42 -7.92
N PHE A 69 -0.80 -8.49 -6.96
CA PHE A 69 -1.95 -8.14 -6.11
C PHE A 69 -3.15 -7.65 -6.94
N LEU A 70 -2.92 -6.69 -7.85
CA LEU A 70 -3.99 -6.10 -8.68
C LEU A 70 -4.57 -7.12 -9.67
N SER A 71 -3.73 -7.96 -10.28
CA SER A 71 -4.20 -9.00 -11.20
C SER A 71 -5.06 -10.03 -10.48
N GLU A 72 -4.65 -10.48 -9.29
CA GLU A 72 -5.43 -11.39 -8.46
C GLU A 72 -6.74 -10.75 -8.01
N LEU A 73 -6.70 -9.47 -7.61
CA LEU A 73 -7.89 -8.76 -7.17
C LEU A 73 -8.93 -8.65 -8.31
N LEU A 74 -8.50 -8.40 -9.54
CA LEU A 74 -9.38 -8.45 -10.72
C LEU A 74 -9.89 -9.86 -11.01
N SER A 75 -9.07 -10.91 -10.92
CA SER A 75 -9.51 -12.29 -11.16
C SER A 75 -10.53 -12.76 -10.12
N LEU A 76 -10.48 -12.19 -8.91
CA LEU A 76 -11.48 -12.38 -7.86
C LEU A 76 -12.80 -11.60 -8.11
N GLY A 77 -12.87 -10.82 -9.20
CA GLY A 77 -14.07 -10.11 -9.63
C GLY A 77 -14.23 -8.70 -9.07
N PHE A 78 -13.15 -8.07 -8.61
CA PHE A 78 -13.19 -6.69 -8.13
C PHE A 78 -13.68 -5.73 -9.22
N ASP A 79 -14.75 -4.99 -8.93
CA ASP A 79 -15.33 -3.95 -9.80
C ASP A 79 -15.60 -2.63 -9.04
N GLY A 80 -14.95 -2.43 -7.89
CA GLY A 80 -14.99 -1.19 -7.11
C GLY A 80 -14.15 -0.06 -7.72
N LEU A 81 -14.26 1.14 -7.16
CA LEU A 81 -13.44 2.28 -7.54
C LEU A 81 -12.06 2.14 -6.90
N THR A 82 -11.00 2.20 -7.72
CA THR A 82 -9.62 2.27 -7.23
C THR A 82 -9.06 3.68 -7.37
N ILE A 83 -8.69 4.29 -6.26
CA ILE A 83 -8.12 5.64 -6.18
C ILE A 83 -6.61 5.50 -5.95
N SER A 84 -5.79 6.10 -6.80
CA SER A 84 -4.33 5.96 -6.73
C SER A 84 -3.63 7.23 -7.20
N PRO A 85 -2.40 7.53 -6.73
CA PRO A 85 -1.60 8.56 -7.37
C PRO A 85 -1.36 8.26 -8.86
N GLU A 86 -1.29 9.30 -9.68
CA GLU A 86 -0.83 9.22 -11.07
C GLU A 86 0.59 8.63 -11.17
N GLY A 87 0.94 8.03 -12.31
CA GLY A 87 2.31 7.59 -12.58
C GLY A 87 2.72 6.30 -11.83
N ILE A 88 4.03 6.21 -11.57
CA ILE A 88 4.71 4.99 -11.08
C ILE A 88 4.25 4.51 -9.69
N MET A 89 3.61 5.38 -8.89
CA MET A 89 3.07 5.02 -7.57
C MET A 89 1.77 4.20 -7.63
N GLY A 90 1.27 3.86 -8.82
CA GLY A 90 0.16 2.91 -8.98
C GLY A 90 -0.72 3.20 -10.18
N GLY A 91 -0.86 4.47 -10.58
CA GLY A 91 -1.70 4.89 -11.69
C GLY A 91 -1.34 4.21 -13.01
N ASP A 92 -0.05 4.18 -13.36
CA ASP A 92 0.42 3.53 -14.59
C ASP A 92 0.10 2.03 -14.60
N LEU A 93 0.21 1.40 -13.43
CA LEU A 93 -0.04 -0.02 -13.28
C LEU A 93 -1.52 -0.35 -13.43
N LEU A 94 -2.40 0.42 -12.81
CA LEU A 94 -3.86 0.28 -12.94
C LEU A 94 -4.32 0.42 -14.39
N LEU A 95 -3.76 1.40 -15.11
CA LEU A 95 -4.00 1.59 -16.54
C LEU A 95 -3.52 0.39 -17.36
N SER A 96 -2.29 -0.08 -17.10
CA SER A 96 -1.70 -1.19 -17.86
C SER A 96 -2.42 -2.52 -17.68
N ILE A 97 -2.97 -2.78 -16.49
CA ILE A 97 -3.71 -4.01 -16.16
C ILE A 97 -5.16 -3.95 -16.69
N GLY A 98 -5.70 -2.74 -16.90
CA GLY A 98 -7.04 -2.56 -17.46
C GLY A 98 -8.15 -2.41 -16.41
N TYR A 99 -7.85 -1.81 -15.26
CA TYR A 99 -8.90 -1.45 -14.29
C TYR A 99 -9.90 -0.46 -14.92
N ARG A 100 -11.20 -0.78 -14.84
CA ARG A 100 -12.27 0.01 -15.47
C ARG A 100 -12.67 1.25 -14.67
N TYR A 101 -12.68 1.14 -13.34
CA TYR A 101 -13.12 2.20 -12.44
C TYR A 101 -11.92 2.69 -11.63
N ILE A 102 -11.26 3.72 -12.16
CA ILE A 102 -10.09 4.32 -11.53
C ILE A 102 -10.27 5.84 -11.36
N GLU A 103 -9.74 6.36 -10.26
CA GLU A 103 -9.54 7.79 -10.04
C GLU A 103 -8.04 8.01 -9.82
N LEU A 104 -7.42 8.73 -10.75
CA LEU A 104 -6.00 9.06 -10.66
C LEU A 104 -5.84 10.43 -10.00
N VAL A 105 -5.07 10.45 -8.92
CA VAL A 105 -4.85 11.64 -8.09
C VAL A 105 -3.51 12.25 -8.46
N LYS A 106 -3.56 13.51 -8.91
CA LYS A 106 -2.36 14.31 -9.07
C LYS A 106 -1.89 14.83 -7.71
N LEU A 107 -0.65 14.52 -7.35
CA LEU A 107 -0.02 15.05 -6.15
C LEU A 107 0.51 16.47 -6.39
N GLU A 108 0.53 17.28 -5.34
CA GLU A 108 1.03 18.67 -5.33
C GLU A 108 2.53 18.70 -5.59
N LYS A 109 3.28 17.79 -4.97
CA LYS A 109 4.72 17.66 -5.22
C LYS A 109 4.96 16.87 -6.52
N PRO A 110 5.81 17.40 -7.44
CA PRO A 110 6.19 16.66 -8.62
C PRO A 110 7.17 15.54 -8.25
N TYR A 111 7.10 14.43 -9.00
CA TYR A 111 8.12 13.39 -8.93
C TYR A 111 9.49 13.93 -9.33
N ILE A 112 10.53 13.44 -8.66
CA ILE A 112 11.92 13.83 -8.90
C ILE A 112 12.53 12.78 -9.82
N ASP A 113 12.92 13.18 -11.04
CA ASP A 113 13.44 12.26 -12.07
C ASP A 113 12.53 11.06 -12.35
N GLY A 114 11.21 11.27 -12.28
CA GLY A 114 10.21 10.22 -12.49
C GLY A 114 10.02 9.26 -11.31
N ILE A 115 10.65 9.54 -10.16
CA ILE A 115 10.55 8.72 -8.95
C ILE A 115 9.88 9.50 -7.82
N SER A 116 9.02 8.80 -7.09
CA SER A 116 8.39 9.32 -5.88
C SER A 116 9.31 9.23 -4.66
N THR A 117 9.11 10.15 -3.74
CA THR A 117 9.72 10.17 -2.41
C THR A 117 8.72 9.80 -1.33
N ARG A 118 9.18 9.65 -0.08
CA ARG A 118 8.29 9.40 1.08
C ARG A 118 7.22 10.48 1.27
N GLU A 119 7.52 11.72 0.89
CA GLU A 119 6.59 12.85 1.00
C GLU A 119 5.35 12.62 0.13
N HIS A 120 5.49 11.95 -1.02
CA HIS A 120 4.38 11.63 -1.91
C HIS A 120 3.45 10.58 -1.28
N THR A 121 4.03 9.56 -0.62
CA THR A 121 3.26 8.59 0.19
C THR A 121 2.46 9.31 1.28
N ILE A 122 3.12 10.18 2.05
CA ILE A 122 2.50 10.94 3.14
C ILE A 122 1.37 11.82 2.63
N GLU A 123 1.59 12.51 1.50
CA GLU A 123 0.61 13.39 0.87
C GLU A 123 -0.65 12.63 0.46
N PHE A 124 -0.50 11.50 -0.25
CA PHE A 124 -1.62 10.68 -0.68
C PHE A 124 -2.42 10.14 0.52
N VAL A 125 -1.73 9.58 1.52
CA VAL A 125 -2.38 9.00 2.71
C VAL A 125 -3.15 10.05 3.51
N ARG A 126 -2.61 11.27 3.67
CA ARG A 126 -3.31 12.38 4.34
C ARG A 126 -4.61 12.78 3.64
N ASN A 127 -4.66 12.62 2.32
CA ASN A 127 -5.83 12.97 1.52
C ASN A 127 -6.80 11.79 1.33
N ALA A 128 -6.40 10.55 1.64
CA ALA A 128 -7.21 9.36 1.41
C ALA A 128 -8.63 9.44 2.02
N ALA A 129 -8.76 9.94 3.26
CA ALA A 129 -10.07 10.12 3.89
C ALA A 129 -10.97 11.09 3.11
N LYS A 130 -10.41 12.19 2.58
CA LYS A 130 -11.15 13.19 1.79
C LYS A 130 -11.55 12.66 0.41
N LEU A 131 -10.76 11.73 -0.13
CA LEU A 131 -11.05 11.00 -1.36
C LEU A 131 -12.14 9.92 -1.17
N GLY A 132 -12.62 9.71 0.06
CA GLY A 132 -13.64 8.72 0.37
C GLY A 132 -13.08 7.29 0.45
N CYS A 133 -11.80 7.14 0.82
CA CYS A 133 -11.17 5.85 1.09
C CYS A 133 -11.99 5.02 2.09
N GLU A 134 -12.26 3.76 1.73
CA GLU A 134 -12.90 2.78 2.61
C GLU A 134 -11.95 1.67 3.04
N VAL A 135 -10.90 1.42 2.26
CA VAL A 135 -9.73 0.61 2.64
C VAL A 135 -8.52 1.14 1.90
N LEU A 136 -7.38 1.23 2.59
CA LEU A 136 -6.11 1.62 1.99
C LEU A 136 -5.20 0.40 1.87
N VAL A 137 -4.74 0.12 0.66
CA VAL A 137 -3.71 -0.88 0.39
C VAL A 137 -2.45 -0.17 -0.06
N PHE A 138 -1.33 -0.49 0.57
CA PHE A 138 -0.02 -0.01 0.12
C PHE A 138 0.90 -1.17 -0.23
N VAL A 139 1.77 -0.99 -1.22
CA VAL A 139 2.84 -1.93 -1.55
C VAL A 139 4.17 -1.33 -1.13
N GLY A 140 4.85 -1.97 -0.18
CA GLY A 140 6.04 -1.38 0.44
C GLY A 140 6.75 -2.29 1.45
N GLY A 141 7.66 -1.68 2.22
CA GLY A 141 8.32 -2.30 3.38
C GLY A 141 7.99 -1.56 4.68
N ASP A 142 8.68 -1.89 5.78
CA ASP A 142 8.39 -1.29 7.10
C ASP A 142 8.51 0.24 7.13
N GLY A 143 9.47 0.82 6.40
CA GLY A 143 9.56 2.29 6.25
C GLY A 143 8.31 2.90 5.62
N THR A 144 7.73 2.23 4.62
CA THR A 144 6.45 2.65 4.00
C THR A 144 5.27 2.46 4.96
N ALA A 145 5.24 1.36 5.73
CA ALA A 145 4.22 1.16 6.76
C ALA A 145 4.27 2.29 7.81
N ARG A 146 5.47 2.72 8.19
CA ARG A 146 5.71 3.85 9.11
C ARG A 146 5.22 5.17 8.53
N ASP A 147 5.56 5.46 7.27
CA ASP A 147 5.09 6.67 6.58
C ASP A 147 3.56 6.71 6.52
N VAL A 148 2.92 5.59 6.16
CA VAL A 148 1.46 5.45 6.15
C VAL A 148 0.91 5.69 7.55
N TYR A 149 1.44 5.03 8.58
CA TYR A 149 0.98 5.19 9.97
C TYR A 149 1.04 6.64 10.46
N HIS A 150 2.15 7.36 10.22
CA HIS A 150 2.28 8.76 10.63
C HIS A 150 1.43 9.72 9.81
N ALA A 151 1.13 9.37 8.56
CA ALA A 151 0.31 10.19 7.68
C ALA A 151 -1.19 10.02 7.93
N MET A 152 -1.61 8.88 8.49
CA MET A 152 -3.00 8.58 8.78
C MET A 152 -3.59 9.57 9.80
N PRO A 153 -4.71 10.23 9.48
CA PRO A 153 -5.43 11.06 10.45
C PRO A 153 -5.82 10.28 11.71
N LEU A 154 -5.74 10.93 12.87
CA LEU A 154 -6.23 10.37 14.13
C LEU A 154 -7.72 10.01 14.00
N GLY A 155 -8.07 8.78 14.38
CA GLY A 155 -9.45 8.28 14.24
C GLY A 155 -9.87 7.98 12.80
N SER A 156 -8.92 7.72 11.90
CA SER A 156 -9.21 7.35 10.51
C SER A 156 -10.27 6.23 10.43
N PRO A 157 -11.27 6.37 9.54
CA PRO A 157 -12.43 5.48 9.51
C PRO A 157 -12.20 4.19 8.72
N PHE A 158 -11.02 4.00 8.12
CA PHE A 158 -10.74 2.88 7.21
C PHE A 158 -9.52 2.05 7.65
N PRO A 159 -9.56 0.72 7.44
CA PRO A 159 -8.42 -0.15 7.67
C PRO A 159 -7.32 0.04 6.62
N VAL A 160 -6.10 -0.36 7.00
CA VAL A 160 -4.90 -0.35 6.16
C VAL A 160 -4.36 -1.77 6.02
N LEU A 161 -4.01 -2.17 4.81
CA LEU A 161 -3.37 -3.46 4.51
C LEU A 161 -2.08 -3.25 3.72
N GLY A 162 -0.98 -3.84 4.20
CA GLY A 162 0.29 -3.84 3.50
C GLY A 162 0.46 -5.06 2.59
N VAL A 163 0.93 -4.83 1.37
CA VAL A 163 1.49 -5.85 0.48
C VAL A 163 3.01 -5.79 0.56
N PRO A 164 3.69 -6.87 0.99
CA PRO A 164 5.14 -6.82 1.16
C PRO A 164 5.87 -6.76 -0.19
N ALA A 165 6.64 -5.68 -0.40
CA ALA A 165 7.49 -5.49 -1.57
C ALA A 165 8.77 -6.37 -1.53
N GLY A 166 9.19 -6.78 -0.33
CA GLY A 166 10.37 -7.61 -0.08
C GLY A 166 10.09 -8.69 0.96
N VAL A 167 11.13 -9.45 1.33
CA VAL A 167 11.02 -10.59 2.27
C VAL A 167 11.35 -10.24 3.73
N LYS A 168 11.80 -9.01 3.99
CA LYS A 168 12.10 -8.48 5.34
C LYS A 168 11.05 -7.44 5.70
N VAL A 169 9.88 -7.92 6.12
CA VAL A 169 8.83 -7.06 6.68
C VAL A 169 8.45 -7.59 8.05
N TYR A 170 8.40 -6.73 9.05
CA TYR A 170 8.16 -7.11 10.44
C TYR A 170 6.88 -6.50 11.02
N SER A 171 6.36 -5.44 10.42
CA SER A 171 5.08 -4.83 10.82
C SER A 171 3.92 -5.80 10.66
N GLY A 172 3.03 -5.83 11.65
CA GLY A 172 1.88 -6.75 11.66
C GLY A 172 0.77 -6.39 10.67
N VAL A 173 0.93 -5.30 9.90
CA VAL A 173 -0.04 -4.83 8.89
C VAL A 173 0.10 -5.53 7.54
N PHE A 174 1.17 -6.30 7.33
CA PHE A 174 1.43 -6.96 6.06
C PHE A 174 0.66 -8.28 5.91
N ALA A 175 0.09 -8.50 4.74
CA ALA A 175 -0.33 -9.82 4.30
C ALA A 175 0.88 -10.73 4.07
N THR A 176 0.65 -12.05 4.03
CA THR A 176 1.70 -13.04 3.74
C THR A 176 2.23 -12.96 2.29
N GLY A 177 1.49 -12.31 1.39
CA GLY A 177 1.89 -12.12 0.00
C GLY A 177 0.85 -11.33 -0.81
N PRO A 178 1.14 -11.00 -2.08
CA PRO A 178 0.23 -10.25 -2.95
C PRO A 178 -1.14 -10.90 -3.13
N GLU A 179 -1.18 -12.20 -3.41
CA GLU A 179 -2.42 -12.94 -3.65
C GLU A 179 -3.25 -13.05 -2.36
N SER A 180 -2.58 -13.33 -1.23
CA SER A 180 -3.22 -13.32 0.08
C SER A 180 -3.82 -11.96 0.43
N ALA A 181 -3.16 -10.86 0.07
CA ALA A 181 -3.69 -9.51 0.27
C ALA A 181 -4.95 -9.27 -0.57
N ALA A 182 -4.98 -9.69 -1.83
CA ALA A 182 -6.16 -9.59 -2.68
C ALA A 182 -7.33 -10.38 -2.10
N TYR A 183 -7.07 -11.59 -1.60
CA TYR A 183 -8.07 -12.40 -0.91
C TYR A 183 -8.58 -11.75 0.38
N LEU A 184 -7.72 -11.09 1.16
CA LEU A 184 -8.15 -10.35 2.36
C LEU A 184 -9.08 -9.18 2.00
N ILE A 185 -8.80 -8.46 0.90
CA ILE A 185 -9.68 -7.39 0.41
C ILE A 185 -11.04 -7.95 -0.03
N LYS A 186 -11.07 -9.15 -0.63
CA LYS A 186 -12.32 -9.87 -0.91
C LYS A 186 -13.10 -10.16 0.36
N LEU A 187 -12.48 -10.81 1.33
CA LEU A 187 -13.15 -11.12 2.60
C LEU A 187 -13.63 -9.85 3.31
N TYR A 188 -12.87 -8.76 3.22
CA TYR A 188 -13.28 -7.46 3.76
C TYR A 188 -14.54 -6.93 3.08
N SER A 189 -14.60 -6.99 1.74
CA SER A 189 -15.77 -6.56 0.97
C SER A 189 -17.03 -7.38 1.29
N GLU A 190 -16.86 -8.66 1.60
CA GLU A 190 -17.92 -9.61 1.95
C GLU A 190 -18.34 -9.50 3.43
N GLY A 191 -17.65 -8.67 4.24
CA GLY A 191 -17.88 -8.55 5.68
C GLY A 191 -17.39 -9.75 6.49
N LEU A 192 -16.51 -10.58 5.92
CA LEU A 192 -15.95 -11.79 6.53
C LEU A 192 -14.56 -11.58 7.15
N ALA A 193 -13.91 -10.45 6.87
CA ALA A 193 -12.63 -10.10 7.50
C ALA A 193 -12.83 -9.33 8.81
N ARG A 194 -11.99 -9.64 9.81
CA ARG A 194 -11.89 -8.86 11.05
C ARG A 194 -10.83 -7.77 10.91
N ILE A 195 -11.16 -6.56 11.34
CA ILE A 195 -10.17 -5.47 11.48
C ILE A 195 -9.54 -5.56 12.86
N GLU A 196 -8.20 -5.54 12.91
CA GLU A 196 -7.44 -5.57 14.15
C GLU A 196 -6.36 -4.48 14.16
N TYR A 197 -6.09 -3.92 15.33
CA TYR A 197 -4.91 -3.08 15.52
C TYR A 197 -3.66 -3.95 15.53
N ARG A 198 -2.70 -3.63 14.67
CA ARG A 198 -1.44 -4.34 14.55
C ARG A 198 -0.27 -3.36 14.69
N PRO A 199 0.83 -3.79 15.33
CA PRO A 199 2.00 -2.92 15.51
C PRO A 199 2.65 -2.62 14.15
N VAL A 200 2.99 -1.35 13.95
CA VAL A 200 3.88 -0.91 12.88
C VAL A 200 5.26 -0.79 13.51
N ILE A 201 6.21 -1.58 13.00
CA ILE A 201 7.54 -1.66 13.56
C ILE A 201 8.37 -0.51 13.00
N ASP A 202 8.83 0.35 13.91
CA ASP A 202 9.92 1.28 13.63
C ASP A 202 11.24 0.52 13.87
N ALA A 203 11.62 -0.30 12.90
CA ALA A 203 12.94 -0.93 12.93
C ALA A 203 13.96 0.11 12.48
N ASP A 204 14.53 0.87 13.42
CA ASP A 204 15.97 1.12 13.36
C ASP A 204 16.63 -0.23 13.66
N GLU A 205 17.01 -0.96 12.61
CA GLU A 205 17.65 -2.29 12.70
C GLU A 205 18.96 -2.26 13.56
N ASP A 206 19.48 -1.07 13.88
CA ASP A 206 20.64 -0.89 14.77
C ASP A 206 20.33 -1.18 16.26
N MET A 207 19.05 -1.24 16.66
CA MET A 207 18.65 -1.58 18.04
C MET A 207 18.37 -3.08 18.26
N MET A 208 18.45 -3.94 17.23
CA MET A 208 18.20 -5.39 17.34
C MET A 208 19.48 -6.24 17.34
N ARG A 209 20.61 -5.70 17.80
CA ARG A 209 21.88 -6.44 17.96
C ARG A 209 22.17 -6.80 19.41
#